data_AF-A0A7M7PTJ0-F1
#
_entry.id   AF-A0A7M7PTJ0-F1
#
_cell.length_a   1.000
_cell.length_b   1.000
_cell.length_c   1.000
_cell.angle_alpha   90.00
_cell.angle_beta   90.00
_cell.angle_gamma   90.00
#
_symmetry.space_group_name_H-M   'P 1'
#
loop_
_entity.id
_entity.type
_entity.pdbx_description
1 polymer ?
#
loop_
_entity_poly.entity_id
_entity_poly.type
_entity_poly.pdbx_seq_one_letter_code
_entity_poly.pdbx_strand_id
1 'polypeptide(L)'
;MQTVRKEMGCPRVIRSDFGTENNTVRQMQQFLRRNGDDPLASEKSFMQGTSQHNQRIESWWGVLRKHSIQFWLNMFGQVKDQGHFTGDHLDKSLLQFCFMNLIQEELDKVAKEWNAHRISKSRNQCGPFGRPNVMYRTPQVYGTQDFLVPLENDEVEVCEEECTFKSQYPCDRDVFDLCSILMTEEQLPVPQNSEEGLNLYHTLRMHLLRMI
;
A
#
# COMPACT_ATOMS: atom_id res chain seq x y z
N MET A 1 -8.34 -2.42 6.27
CA MET A 1 -9.10 -2.07 7.50
C MET A 1 -8.89 -0.65 8.02
N GLN A 2 -7.68 -0.07 8.00
CA GLN A 2 -7.46 1.30 8.51
C GLN A 2 -8.45 2.37 8.00
N THR A 3 -8.75 2.40 6.70
CA THR A 3 -9.76 3.32 6.14
C THR A 3 -11.18 3.03 6.64
N VAL A 4 -11.55 1.75 6.76
CA VAL A 4 -12.87 1.33 7.27
C VAL A 4 -13.06 1.81 8.70
N ARG A 5 -12.04 1.62 9.56
CA ARG A 5 -12.04 2.11 10.94
C ARG A 5 -12.10 3.63 11.02
N LYS A 6 -11.31 4.33 10.19
CA LYS A 6 -11.27 5.80 10.19
C LYS A 6 -12.61 6.42 9.78
N GLU A 7 -13.24 5.87 8.74
CA GLU A 7 -14.47 6.42 8.18
C GLU A 7 -15.72 5.79 8.83
N MET A 8 -15.54 4.80 9.72
CA MET A 8 -16.60 3.99 10.32
C MET A 8 -17.62 3.48 9.29
N GLY A 9 -17.10 3.01 8.16
CA GLY A 9 -17.93 2.59 7.04
C GLY A 9 -17.21 1.79 5.97
N CYS A 10 -17.97 1.06 5.16
CA CYS A 10 -17.47 0.28 4.04
C CYS A 10 -18.09 0.72 2.69
N PRO A 11 -17.44 0.41 1.56
CA PRO A 11 -18.04 0.61 0.25
C PRO A 11 -19.26 -0.31 0.08
N ARG A 12 -20.20 0.08 -0.80
CA ARG A 12 -21.34 -0.80 -1.16
C ARG A 12 -20.90 -2.07 -1.89
N VAL A 13 -19.92 -1.93 -2.78
CA VAL A 13 -19.38 -3.03 -3.59
C VAL A 13 -17.86 -2.89 -3.72
N ILE A 14 -17.14 -4.00 -3.52
CA ILE A 14 -15.73 -4.13 -3.92
C ILE A 14 -15.66 -4.99 -5.17
N ARG A 15 -14.79 -4.61 -6.11
CA ARG A 15 -14.48 -5.39 -7.30
C ARG A 15 -13.05 -5.91 -7.24
N SER A 16 -12.86 -7.18 -7.59
CA SER A 16 -11.55 -7.82 -7.76
C SER A 16 -11.51 -8.62 -9.06
N ASP A 17 -10.31 -9.01 -9.49
CA ASP A 17 -10.16 -10.14 -10.39
C ASP A 17 -10.47 -11.48 -9.69
N PHE A 18 -10.33 -12.56 -10.45
CA PHE A 18 -10.46 -13.95 -9.98
C PHE A 18 -9.23 -14.46 -9.20
N GLY A 19 -8.33 -13.58 -8.77
CA GLY A 19 -7.19 -13.95 -7.92
C GLY A 19 -7.64 -14.46 -6.55
N THR A 20 -6.83 -15.32 -5.94
CA THR A 20 -7.08 -15.87 -4.60
C THR A 20 -6.61 -14.96 -3.47
N GLU A 21 -5.74 -13.99 -3.77
CA GLU A 21 -5.15 -13.06 -2.81
C GLU A 21 -6.21 -12.18 -2.13
N ASN A 22 -7.32 -11.89 -2.82
CA ASN A 22 -8.38 -11.01 -2.32
C ASN A 22 -9.53 -11.77 -1.62
N ASN A 23 -9.35 -13.06 -1.30
CA ASN A 23 -10.39 -13.87 -0.65
C ASN A 23 -10.78 -13.34 0.73
N THR A 24 -9.81 -12.89 1.53
CA THR A 24 -10.08 -12.29 2.84
C THR A 24 -10.85 -10.98 2.72
N VAL A 25 -10.49 -10.14 1.73
CA VAL A 25 -11.22 -8.89 1.44
C VAL A 25 -12.67 -9.17 1.04
N ARG A 26 -12.91 -10.22 0.24
CA ARG A 26 -14.27 -10.68 -0.10
C ARG A 26 -15.06 -11.05 1.15
N GLN A 27 -14.50 -11.89 2.01
CA GLN A 27 -15.19 -12.36 3.21
C GLN A 27 -15.51 -11.19 4.15
N MET A 28 -14.55 -10.29 4.39
CA MET A 28 -14.76 -9.07 5.18
C MET A 28 -15.87 -8.20 4.59
N GLN A 29 -15.83 -7.94 3.28
CA GLN A 29 -16.84 -7.13 2.60
C GLN A 29 -18.25 -7.73 2.72
N GLN A 30 -18.38 -9.04 2.52
CA GLN A 30 -19.65 -9.76 2.65
C GLN A 30 -20.15 -9.76 4.10
N PHE A 31 -19.25 -9.94 5.07
CA PHE A 31 -19.56 -9.85 6.50
C PHE A 31 -20.08 -8.46 6.88
N LEU A 32 -19.35 -7.40 6.52
CA LEU A 32 -19.72 -6.01 6.81
C LEU A 32 -21.03 -5.58 6.12
N ARG A 33 -21.43 -6.29 5.05
CA ARG A 33 -22.64 -5.99 4.29
C ARG A 33 -23.75 -7.04 4.49
N ARG A 34 -23.63 -7.94 5.48
CA ARG A 34 -24.54 -9.08 5.69
C ARG A 34 -25.97 -8.67 6.02
N ASN A 35 -26.14 -7.54 6.72
CA ASN A 35 -27.43 -7.00 7.15
C ASN A 35 -27.93 -5.86 6.25
N GLY A 36 -27.32 -5.64 5.08
CA GLY A 36 -27.72 -4.55 4.19
C GLY A 36 -29.05 -4.84 3.48
N ASP A 37 -29.91 -3.84 3.39
CA ASP A 37 -31.24 -3.96 2.76
C ASP A 37 -31.24 -3.66 1.24
N ASP A 38 -30.09 -3.27 0.67
CA ASP A 38 -30.00 -2.92 -0.74
C ASP A 38 -29.64 -4.12 -1.64
N PRO A 39 -29.96 -4.08 -2.96
CA PRO A 39 -29.75 -5.23 -3.86
C PRO A 39 -28.30 -5.70 -4.01
N LEU A 40 -27.33 -4.91 -3.54
CA LEU A 40 -25.89 -5.19 -3.59
C LEU A 40 -25.32 -5.60 -2.22
N ALA A 41 -26.16 -5.92 -1.24
CA ALA A 41 -25.73 -6.39 0.07
C ALA A 41 -25.29 -7.87 0.05
N SER A 42 -24.72 -8.33 1.17
CA SER A 42 -24.29 -9.70 1.40
C SER A 42 -23.40 -10.22 0.25
N GLU A 43 -23.71 -11.38 -0.34
CA GLU A 43 -22.92 -12.01 -1.41
C GLU A 43 -22.66 -11.09 -2.61
N LYS A 44 -23.59 -10.18 -2.93
CA LYS A 44 -23.50 -9.25 -4.08
C LYS A 44 -22.65 -8.00 -3.79
N SER A 45 -22.18 -7.84 -2.55
CA SER A 45 -21.29 -6.75 -2.15
C SER A 45 -19.84 -6.95 -2.62
N PHE A 46 -19.53 -8.11 -3.21
CA PHE A 46 -18.25 -8.40 -3.83
C PHE A 46 -18.45 -8.89 -5.26
N MET A 47 -17.76 -8.26 -6.21
CA MET A 47 -17.84 -8.58 -7.62
C MET A 47 -16.50 -9.10 -8.13
N GLN A 48 -16.50 -10.32 -8.65
CA GLN A 48 -15.37 -10.82 -9.43
C GLN A 48 -15.57 -10.54 -10.91
N GLY A 49 -14.51 -10.16 -11.59
CA GLY A 49 -14.54 -9.94 -13.03
C GLY A 49 -13.22 -10.28 -13.70
N THR A 50 -13.26 -10.33 -15.02
CA THR A 50 -12.05 -10.59 -15.80
C THR A 50 -11.07 -9.42 -15.71
N SER A 51 -9.77 -9.71 -15.83
CA SER A 51 -8.68 -8.73 -15.79
C SER A 51 -8.86 -7.58 -16.79
N GLN A 52 -9.52 -7.84 -17.92
CA GLN A 52 -9.84 -6.82 -18.95
C GLN A 52 -10.68 -5.65 -18.42
N HIS A 53 -11.36 -5.83 -17.29
CA HIS A 53 -12.18 -4.80 -16.64
C HIS A 53 -11.48 -4.10 -15.47
N ASN A 54 -10.25 -4.48 -15.12
CA ASN A 54 -9.44 -3.83 -14.08
C ASN A 54 -8.73 -2.57 -14.59
N GLN A 55 -9.10 -2.05 -15.76
CA GLN A 55 -8.43 -0.95 -16.46
C GLN A 55 -8.16 0.28 -15.58
N ARG A 56 -9.08 0.62 -14.66
CA ARG A 56 -8.91 1.80 -13.79
C ARG A 56 -7.76 1.64 -12.81
N ILE A 57 -7.69 0.51 -12.11
CA ILE A 57 -6.63 0.28 -11.13
C ILE A 57 -5.29 0.02 -11.84
N GLU A 58 -5.30 -0.71 -12.96
CA GLU A 58 -4.10 -0.93 -13.79
C GLU A 58 -3.55 0.38 -14.37
N SER A 59 -4.44 1.26 -14.85
CA SER A 59 -4.03 2.58 -15.32
C SER A 59 -3.41 3.41 -14.21
N TRP A 60 -3.94 3.33 -12.98
CA TRP A 60 -3.37 4.01 -11.83
C TRP A 60 -2.01 3.43 -11.43
N TRP A 61 -1.85 2.10 -11.43
CA TRP A 61 -0.56 1.46 -11.21
C TRP A 61 0.49 1.90 -12.23
N GLY A 62 0.09 2.06 -13.49
CA GLY A 62 0.95 2.63 -14.54
C GLY A 62 1.39 4.07 -14.25
N VAL A 63 0.53 4.90 -13.64
CA VAL A 63 0.89 6.25 -13.19
C VAL A 63 1.84 6.20 -12.01
N LEU A 64 1.51 5.43 -10.96
CA LEU A 64 2.34 5.27 -9.77
C LEU A 64 3.76 4.83 -10.14
N ARG A 65 3.86 3.84 -11.04
CA ARG A 65 5.16 3.35 -11.53
C ARG A 65 5.99 4.44 -12.18
N LYS A 66 5.39 5.21 -13.10
CA LYS A 66 6.07 6.30 -13.80
C LYS A 66 6.46 7.45 -12.86
N HIS A 67 5.68 7.67 -11.81
CA HIS A 67 5.87 8.79 -10.90
C HIS A 67 6.97 8.55 -9.86
N SER A 68 7.02 7.37 -9.23
CA SER A 68 7.95 7.09 -8.12
C SER A 68 8.60 5.71 -8.17
N ILE A 69 7.84 4.66 -8.47
CA ILE A 69 8.31 3.28 -8.23
C ILE A 69 9.36 2.80 -9.23
N GLN A 70 9.38 3.33 -10.46
CA GLN A 70 10.35 2.91 -11.48
C GLN A 70 11.80 3.14 -11.02
N PHE A 71 12.06 4.22 -10.29
CA PHE A 71 13.38 4.53 -9.75
C PHE A 71 13.87 3.42 -8.80
N TRP A 72 13.07 3.07 -7.80
CA TRP A 72 13.39 2.03 -6.82
C TRP A 72 13.59 0.67 -7.48
N LEU A 73 12.73 0.31 -8.44
CA LEU A 73 12.87 -0.94 -9.18
C LEU A 73 14.18 -1.02 -9.96
N ASN A 74 14.60 0.08 -10.60
CA ASN A 74 15.87 0.13 -11.32
C ASN A 74 17.05 0.01 -10.36
N MET A 75 17.02 0.74 -9.24
CA MET A 75 18.08 0.72 -8.24
C MET A 75 18.24 -0.67 -7.62
N PHE A 76 17.16 -1.29 -7.12
CA PHE A 76 17.22 -2.65 -6.59
C PHE A 76 17.56 -3.70 -7.65
N GLY A 77 17.15 -3.47 -8.91
CA GLY A 77 17.57 -4.27 -10.05
C GLY A 77 19.09 -4.26 -10.22
N GLN A 78 19.73 -3.09 -10.14
CA GLN A 78 21.19 -2.96 -10.22
C GLN A 78 21.90 -3.65 -9.06
N VAL A 79 21.39 -3.53 -7.83
CA VAL A 79 21.95 -4.24 -6.65
C VAL A 79 21.95 -5.75 -6.88
N LYS A 80 20.87 -6.28 -7.46
CA LYS A 80 20.77 -7.70 -7.83
C LYS A 80 21.74 -8.07 -8.95
N ASP A 81 21.77 -7.28 -10.03
CA ASP A 81 22.60 -7.56 -11.20
C ASP A 81 24.11 -7.51 -10.89
N GLN A 82 24.51 -6.73 -9.89
CA GLN A 82 25.88 -6.67 -9.37
C GLN A 82 26.23 -7.83 -8.41
N GLY A 83 25.29 -8.71 -8.09
CA GLY A 83 25.49 -9.83 -7.16
C GLY A 83 25.48 -9.43 -5.69
N HIS A 84 24.99 -8.23 -5.36
CA HIS A 84 24.87 -7.74 -3.98
C HIS A 84 23.52 -8.07 -3.33
N PHE A 85 22.70 -8.91 -3.96
CA PHE A 85 21.42 -9.38 -3.42
C PHE A 85 21.18 -10.85 -3.80
N THR A 86 21.11 -11.73 -2.81
CA THR A 86 20.82 -13.17 -2.97
C THR A 86 19.33 -13.46 -2.90
N GLY A 87 18.55 -12.59 -2.26
CA GLY A 87 17.13 -12.79 -1.99
C GLY A 87 16.82 -13.69 -0.80
N ASP A 88 17.82 -14.01 0.01
CA ASP A 88 17.63 -14.67 1.30
C ASP A 88 16.91 -13.76 2.33
N HIS A 89 16.67 -14.30 3.52
CA HIS A 89 15.99 -13.57 4.58
C HIS A 89 16.78 -12.33 5.03
N LEU A 90 18.11 -12.44 5.13
CA LEU A 90 18.96 -11.36 5.61
C LEU A 90 18.95 -10.18 4.63
N ASP A 91 19.19 -10.44 3.34
CA ASP A 91 19.22 -9.40 2.31
C ASP A 91 17.85 -8.69 2.21
N LYS A 92 16.74 -9.43 2.32
CA LYS A 92 15.38 -8.83 2.37
C LYS A 92 15.19 -7.94 3.60
N SER A 93 15.57 -8.43 4.78
CA SER A 93 15.46 -7.67 6.03
C SER A 93 16.35 -6.42 6.04
N LEU A 94 17.55 -6.50 5.45
CA LEU A 94 18.46 -5.35 5.32
C LEU A 94 17.93 -4.29 4.34
N LEU A 95 17.40 -4.70 3.18
CA LEU A 95 16.76 -3.75 2.26
C LEU A 95 15.56 -3.06 2.92
N GLN A 96 14.74 -3.83 3.64
CA GLN A 96 13.63 -3.27 4.41
C GLN A 96 14.14 -2.28 5.46
N PHE A 97 15.15 -2.64 6.25
CA PHE A 97 15.74 -1.76 7.26
C PHE A 97 16.23 -0.44 6.67
N CYS A 98 16.98 -0.49 5.56
CA CYS A 98 17.62 0.69 4.97
C CYS A 98 16.66 1.58 4.17
N PHE A 99 15.62 1.01 3.55
CA PHE A 99 14.83 1.72 2.54
C PHE A 99 13.33 1.85 2.85
N MET A 100 12.77 1.08 3.80
CA MET A 100 11.32 1.08 4.06
C MET A 100 10.79 2.47 4.40
N ASN A 101 11.53 3.24 5.21
CA ASN A 101 11.12 4.59 5.58
C ASN A 101 11.18 5.56 4.39
N LEU A 102 12.26 5.51 3.60
CA LEU A 102 12.40 6.33 2.39
C LEU A 102 11.28 6.08 1.38
N ILE A 103 10.97 4.81 1.13
CA ILE A 103 9.90 4.40 0.22
C ILE A 103 8.53 4.81 0.78
N GLN A 104 8.29 4.66 2.09
CA GLN A 104 7.05 5.08 2.72
C GLN A 104 6.83 6.59 2.58
N GLU A 105 7.85 7.40 2.85
CA GLU A 105 7.76 8.86 2.73
C GLU A 105 7.45 9.29 1.29
N GLU A 106 8.05 8.64 0.30
CA GLU A 106 7.77 8.92 -1.10
C GLU A 106 6.34 8.50 -1.49
N LEU A 107 5.90 7.32 -1.07
CA LEU A 107 4.52 6.87 -1.28
C LEU A 107 3.50 7.81 -0.64
N ASP A 108 3.78 8.33 0.55
CA ASP A 108 2.93 9.31 1.25
C ASP A 108 2.87 10.64 0.49
N LYS A 109 3.98 11.08 -0.12
CA LYS A 109 4.01 12.26 -1.02
C LYS A 109 3.14 12.01 -2.25
N VAL A 110 3.32 10.87 -2.93
CA VAL A 110 2.49 10.51 -4.10
C VAL A 110 1.01 10.46 -3.75
N ALA A 111 0.64 9.90 -2.60
CA ALA A 111 -0.75 9.87 -2.16
C ALA A 111 -1.31 11.29 -1.96
N LYS A 112 -0.56 12.21 -1.35
CA LYS A 112 -0.97 13.62 -1.18
C LYS A 112 -1.15 14.32 -2.53
N GLU A 113 -0.18 14.18 -3.43
CA GLU A 113 -0.21 14.78 -4.76
C GLU A 113 -1.36 14.23 -5.60
N TRP A 114 -1.51 12.91 -5.64
CA TRP A 114 -2.61 12.24 -6.34
C TRP A 114 -3.96 12.65 -5.74
N ASN A 115 -4.10 12.78 -4.44
CA ASN A 115 -5.39 13.16 -3.87
C ASN A 115 -5.75 14.63 -4.12
N ALA A 116 -4.75 15.49 -4.37
CA ALA A 116 -4.92 16.91 -4.65
C ALA A 116 -5.01 17.26 -6.14
N HIS A 117 -4.44 16.44 -7.03
CA HIS A 117 -4.40 16.74 -8.47
C HIS A 117 -5.81 16.78 -9.07
N ARG A 118 -5.95 17.49 -10.19
CA ARG A 118 -7.22 17.60 -10.91
C ARG A 118 -7.25 16.60 -12.07
N ILE A 119 -8.14 15.62 -11.99
CA ILE A 119 -8.49 14.74 -13.10
C ILE A 119 -9.36 15.53 -14.08
N SER A 120 -8.87 15.68 -15.31
CA SER A 120 -9.60 16.39 -16.37
C SER A 120 -10.74 15.55 -16.93
N LYS A 121 -11.82 16.23 -17.35
CA LYS A 121 -12.94 15.58 -18.02
C LYS A 121 -12.49 15.08 -19.39
N SER A 122 -12.63 13.77 -19.64
CA SER A 122 -12.39 13.18 -20.95
C SER A 122 -13.63 13.30 -21.84
N ARG A 123 -13.45 13.57 -23.13
CA ARG A 123 -14.57 13.65 -24.11
C ARG A 123 -15.23 12.30 -24.38
N ASN A 124 -14.47 11.22 -24.22
CA ASN A 124 -14.87 9.86 -24.64
C ASN A 124 -15.08 8.88 -23.47
N GLN A 125 -14.99 9.33 -22.20
CA GLN A 125 -15.17 8.46 -21.04
C GLN A 125 -16.25 8.97 -20.09
N CYS A 126 -17.15 8.06 -19.72
CA CYS A 126 -18.05 8.22 -18.59
C CYS A 126 -17.30 7.85 -17.31
N GLY A 127 -16.49 8.77 -16.80
CA GLY A 127 -15.64 8.59 -15.62
C GLY A 127 -15.67 9.79 -14.69
N PRO A 128 -15.32 9.61 -13.40
CA PRO A 128 -15.23 10.72 -12.46
C PRO A 128 -14.17 11.73 -12.91
N PHE A 129 -14.46 13.02 -12.71
CA PHE A 129 -13.56 14.13 -13.02
C PHE A 129 -13.57 15.13 -11.87
N GLY A 130 -12.47 15.82 -11.65
CA GLY A 130 -12.30 16.70 -10.50
C GLY A 130 -11.10 16.31 -9.63
N ARG A 131 -11.04 16.85 -8.42
CA ARG A 131 -9.96 16.54 -7.47
C ARG A 131 -10.40 15.37 -6.59
N PRO A 132 -9.64 14.26 -6.49
CA PRO A 132 -10.06 13.07 -5.73
C PRO A 132 -10.50 13.37 -4.30
N ASN A 133 -9.77 14.21 -3.57
CA ASN A 133 -10.18 14.62 -2.22
C ASN A 133 -11.54 15.33 -2.18
N VAL A 134 -11.86 16.17 -3.17
CA VAL A 134 -13.14 16.90 -3.22
C VAL A 134 -14.25 15.95 -3.67
N MET A 135 -13.99 15.09 -4.65
CA MET A 135 -14.95 14.07 -5.10
C MET A 135 -15.34 13.12 -3.95
N TYR A 136 -14.36 12.75 -3.11
CA TYR A 136 -14.58 11.87 -1.97
C TYR A 136 -15.31 12.57 -0.82
N ARG A 137 -14.88 13.77 -0.41
CA ARG A 137 -15.41 14.46 0.78
C ARG A 137 -16.69 15.28 0.53
N THR A 138 -16.91 15.72 -0.71
CA THR A 138 -18.04 16.59 -1.06
C THR A 138 -18.63 16.18 -2.41
N PRO A 139 -19.15 14.95 -2.52
CA PRO A 139 -19.70 14.42 -3.77
C PRO A 139 -20.83 15.29 -4.35
N GLN A 140 -21.54 16.06 -3.52
CA GLN A 140 -22.67 16.91 -3.91
C GLN A 140 -22.27 18.00 -4.92
N VAL A 141 -21.02 18.49 -4.86
CA VAL A 141 -20.48 19.46 -5.83
C VAL A 141 -20.42 18.89 -7.24
N TYR A 142 -20.37 17.56 -7.37
CA TYR A 142 -20.35 16.85 -8.64
C TYR A 142 -21.72 16.25 -9.00
N GLY A 143 -22.80 16.66 -8.31
CA GLY A 143 -24.15 16.15 -8.55
C GLY A 143 -24.34 14.68 -8.16
N THR A 144 -23.50 14.17 -7.25
CA THR A 144 -23.63 12.81 -6.70
C THR A 144 -23.73 12.88 -5.17
N GLN A 145 -23.83 11.73 -4.52
CA GLN A 145 -23.98 11.63 -3.06
C GLN A 145 -22.91 10.71 -2.47
N ASP A 146 -22.84 10.71 -1.14
CA ASP A 146 -22.04 9.73 -0.42
C ASP A 146 -22.73 8.35 -0.47
N PHE A 147 -21.94 7.32 -0.73
CA PHE A 147 -22.38 5.93 -0.81
C PHE A 147 -21.72 5.06 0.26
N LEU A 148 -21.04 5.66 1.24
CA LEU A 148 -20.49 4.95 2.39
C LEU A 148 -21.61 4.26 3.17
N VAL A 149 -21.40 3.00 3.53
CA VAL A 149 -22.31 2.22 4.36
C VAL A 149 -21.77 2.29 5.78
N PRO A 150 -22.50 2.89 6.74
CA PRO A 150 -22.04 2.99 8.12
C PRO A 150 -21.96 1.61 8.77
N LEU A 151 -21.03 1.45 9.71
CA LEU A 151 -20.76 0.20 10.42
C LEU A 151 -20.79 0.40 11.93
N GLU A 152 -21.09 -0.68 12.65
CA GLU A 152 -20.93 -0.74 14.10
C GLU A 152 -19.47 -1.04 14.49
N ASN A 153 -19.04 -0.61 15.68
CA ASN A 153 -17.64 -0.75 16.10
C ASN A 153 -17.22 -2.22 16.27
N ASP A 154 -18.12 -3.05 16.78
CA ASP A 154 -17.91 -4.49 16.98
C ASP A 154 -17.66 -5.21 15.63
N GLU A 155 -18.40 -4.84 14.59
CA GLU A 155 -18.20 -5.39 13.24
C GLU A 155 -16.82 -5.04 12.68
N VAL A 156 -16.34 -3.82 12.92
CA VAL A 156 -15.01 -3.38 12.50
C VAL A 156 -13.93 -4.14 13.28
N GLU A 157 -14.10 -4.30 14.60
CA GLU A 157 -13.16 -5.03 15.46
C GLU A 157 -12.96 -6.48 15.02
N VAL A 158 -14.05 -7.20 14.74
CA VAL A 158 -13.98 -8.58 14.22
C VAL A 158 -13.14 -8.68 12.95
N CYS A 159 -13.29 -7.72 12.03
CA CYS A 159 -12.48 -7.71 10.81
C CYS A 159 -11.02 -7.30 11.06
N GLU A 160 -10.72 -6.52 12.09
CA GLU A 160 -9.36 -6.14 12.43
C GLU A 160 -8.56 -7.28 13.07
N GLU A 161 -9.21 -8.17 13.82
CA GLU A 161 -8.58 -9.36 14.40
C GLU A 161 -8.01 -10.30 13.33
N GLU A 162 -8.62 -10.32 12.14
CA GLU A 162 -8.17 -11.09 10.98
C GLU A 162 -7.09 -10.38 10.14
N CYS A 163 -6.63 -9.20 10.55
CA CYS A 163 -5.65 -8.41 9.81
C CYS A 163 -4.25 -8.47 10.44
N THR A 164 -3.24 -8.64 9.58
CA THR A 164 -1.84 -8.35 9.94
C THR A 164 -1.52 -6.91 9.61
N PHE A 165 -1.32 -6.08 10.64
CA PHE A 165 -0.92 -4.68 10.46
C PHE A 165 0.61 -4.55 10.34
N LYS A 166 1.04 -3.47 9.66
CA LYS A 166 2.45 -3.11 9.57
C LYS A 166 3.01 -2.94 10.99
N SER A 167 4.10 -3.65 11.27
CA SER A 167 4.86 -3.53 12.52
C SER A 167 5.44 -2.13 12.66
N GLN A 168 5.78 -1.74 13.90
CA GLN A 168 6.60 -0.54 14.16
C GLN A 168 8.03 -0.67 13.58
N TYR A 169 8.47 -1.90 13.32
CA TYR A 169 9.77 -2.20 12.75
C TYR A 169 9.67 -2.33 11.22
N PRO A 170 10.65 -1.78 10.47
CA PRO A 170 10.67 -1.86 9.02
C PRO A 170 10.94 -3.29 8.50
N CYS A 171 11.60 -4.12 9.31
CA CYS A 171 12.02 -5.48 8.99
C CYS A 171 11.82 -6.41 10.21
N ASP A 172 12.37 -7.63 10.11
CA ASP A 172 12.44 -8.56 11.24
C ASP A 172 13.09 -7.91 12.49
N ARG A 173 12.58 -8.26 13.67
CA ARG A 173 12.97 -7.60 14.93
C ARG A 173 14.41 -7.89 15.30
N ASP A 174 14.88 -9.12 15.15
CA ASP A 174 16.24 -9.50 15.55
C ASP A 174 17.25 -8.81 14.61
N VAL A 175 16.92 -8.75 13.32
CA VAL A 175 17.73 -8.02 12.33
C VAL A 175 17.71 -6.51 12.63
N PHE A 176 16.56 -5.94 12.97
CA PHE A 176 16.44 -4.53 13.33
C PHE A 176 17.31 -4.16 14.53
N ASP A 177 17.22 -4.95 15.61
CA ASP A 177 17.97 -4.71 16.84
C ASP A 177 19.49 -4.82 16.58
N LEU A 178 19.92 -5.84 15.84
CA LEU A 178 21.32 -6.02 15.47
C LEU A 178 21.85 -4.88 14.57
N CYS A 179 21.09 -4.47 13.56
CA CYS A 179 21.48 -3.33 12.72
C CYS A 179 21.57 -2.03 13.52
N SER A 180 20.64 -1.81 14.46
CA SER A 180 20.64 -0.62 15.32
C SER A 180 21.87 -0.56 16.23
N ILE A 181 22.31 -1.71 16.76
CA ILE A 181 23.56 -1.83 17.52
C ILE A 181 24.75 -1.46 16.64
N LEU A 182 24.89 -2.10 15.47
CA LEU A 182 26.00 -1.84 14.55
C LEU A 182 26.05 -0.38 14.10
N MET A 183 24.91 0.23 13.80
CA MET A 183 24.84 1.66 13.47
C MET A 183 25.33 2.54 14.61
N THR A 184 25.03 2.18 15.86
CA THR A 184 25.47 2.93 17.04
C THR A 184 26.97 2.79 17.27
N GLU A 185 27.50 1.57 17.17
CA GLU A 185 28.93 1.28 17.36
C GLU A 185 29.80 1.96 16.30
N GLU A 186 29.38 1.90 15.04
CA GLU A 186 30.11 2.43 13.88
C GLU A 186 29.71 3.88 13.54
N GLN A 187 28.84 4.52 14.33
CA GLN A 187 28.34 5.89 14.13
C GLN A 187 27.74 6.13 12.73
N LEU A 188 27.02 5.13 12.21
CA LEU A 188 26.39 5.20 10.89
C LEU A 188 25.09 6.03 10.96
N PRO A 189 24.90 7.01 10.06
CA PRO A 189 23.70 7.84 10.06
C PRO A 189 22.48 7.09 9.53
N VAL A 190 21.28 7.54 9.94
CA VAL A 190 20.02 7.11 9.35
C VAL A 190 19.89 7.70 7.95
N PRO A 191 19.65 6.88 6.91
CA PRO A 191 19.70 7.33 5.52
C PRO A 191 18.55 8.28 5.22
N GLN A 192 18.84 9.38 4.53
CA GLN A 192 17.87 10.41 4.11
C GLN A 192 17.57 10.36 2.61
N ASN A 193 18.34 9.60 1.85
CA ASN A 193 18.18 9.44 0.41
C ASN A 193 18.63 8.04 -0.04
N SER A 194 18.40 7.74 -1.32
CA SER A 194 18.70 6.43 -1.91
C SER A 194 20.18 6.07 -1.89
N GLU A 195 21.08 7.05 -2.03
CA GLU A 195 22.53 6.81 -2.03
C GLU A 195 23.01 6.42 -0.63
N GLU A 196 22.60 7.18 0.38
CA GLU A 196 22.87 6.85 1.79
C GLU A 196 22.27 5.50 2.19
N GLY A 197 21.04 5.21 1.74
CA GLY A 197 20.40 3.91 1.99
C GLY A 197 21.18 2.75 1.38
N LEU A 198 21.74 2.94 0.18
CA LEU A 198 22.56 1.93 -0.48
C LEU A 198 23.90 1.73 0.21
N ASN A 199 24.54 2.82 0.63
CA ASN A 199 25.78 2.77 1.40
C ASN A 199 25.56 2.02 2.73
N LEU A 200 24.49 2.35 3.46
CA LEU A 200 24.14 1.66 4.70
C LEU A 200 23.88 0.17 4.48
N TYR A 201 23.12 -0.18 3.42
CA TYR A 201 22.87 -1.57 3.05
C TYR A 201 24.17 -2.35 2.82
N HIS A 202 25.08 -1.82 2.01
CA HIS A 202 26.35 -2.49 1.73
C HIS A 202 27.22 -2.65 2.98
N THR A 203 27.30 -1.62 3.82
CA THR A 203 28.05 -1.66 5.07
C THR A 203 27.49 -2.74 6.00
N LEU A 204 26.20 -2.68 6.33
CA LEU A 204 25.57 -3.65 7.24
C LEU A 204 25.68 -5.08 6.71
N ARG A 205 25.45 -5.27 5.41
CA ARG A 205 25.59 -6.58 4.76
C ARG A 205 27.00 -7.14 4.90
N MET A 206 28.04 -6.32 4.68
CA MET A 206 29.42 -6.78 4.85
C MET A 206 29.75 -7.15 6.30
N HIS A 207 29.28 -6.38 7.29
CA HIS A 207 29.50 -6.70 8.69
C HIS A 207 28.82 -8.01 9.08
N LEU A 208 27.55 -8.18 8.73
CA LEU A 208 26.78 -9.36 9.10
C LEU A 208 27.26 -10.63 8.41
N LEU A 209 27.69 -10.56 7.14
CA LEU A 209 28.29 -11.70 6.46
C LEU A 209 29.66 -12.10 7.01
N ARG A 210 30.34 -11.25 7.78
CA ARG A 210 31.59 -11.62 8.48
C ARG A 210 31.33 -12.26 9.85
N MET A 211 30.11 -12.15 10.37
CA MET A 211 29.71 -12.74 11.66
C MET A 211 29.13 -14.16 11.50
N ILE A 212 28.88 -14.60 10.26
CA ILE A 212 28.38 -15.93 9.86
C ILE A 212 29.55 -16.73 9.28
#